data_AF-A0A5E4JYS0-F1
#
_entry.id   AF-A0A5E4JYS0-F1
#
_cell.length_a   1.000
_cell.length_b   1.000
_cell.length_c   1.000
_cell.angle_alpha   90.00
_cell.angle_beta   90.00
_cell.angle_gamma   90.00
#
_symmetry.space_group_name_H-M   'P 1'
#
loop_
_entity.id
_entity.type
_entity.pdbx_description
1 polymer ?
#
loop_
_entity_poly.entity_id
_entity_poly.type
_entity_poly.pdbx_seq_one_letter_code
_entity_poly.pdbx_strand_id
1 'polypeptide(L)' 'MGTYRCNYCGYKATKESRPAKCNYCSKSGGMVEIQSAEKLLEEV' A
#
# COMPACT_ATOMS: atom_id res chain seq x y z
N MET A 1 -8.97 7.99 -1.13
CA MET A 1 -7.79 7.30 -1.72
C MET A 1 -6.98 6.71 -0.58
N GLY A 2 -6.55 5.44 -0.68
CA GLY A 2 -5.75 4.74 0.33
C GLY A 2 -4.39 4.31 -0.23
N THR A 3 -3.40 4.16 0.65
CA THR A 3 -2.07 3.65 0.27
C THR A 3 -1.96 2.18 0.66
N TYR A 4 -1.53 1.36 -0.29
CA TYR A 4 -1.40 -0.08 -0.13
C TYR A 4 0.06 -0.49 -0.27
N ARG A 5 0.55 -1.33 0.63
CA ARG A 5 1.89 -1.92 0.59
C ARG A 5 1.80 -3.42 0.33
N CYS A 6 2.64 -3.91 -0.57
CA CYS A 6 2.83 -5.34 -0.76
C CYS A 6 3.70 -5.92 0.36
N ASN A 7 3.22 -6.94 1.07
CA ASN A 7 3.97 -7.64 2.11
C ASN A 7 5.14 -8.46 1.51
N TYR A 8 5.00 -8.96 0.28
CA TYR A 8 6.03 -9.79 -0.37
C TYR A 8 7.26 -9.02 -0.85
N CYS A 9 7.06 -7.84 -1.45
CA CYS A 9 8.16 -7.08 -2.09
C CYS A 9 8.30 -5.64 -1.59
N GLY A 10 7.40 -5.18 -0.72
CA GLY A 10 7.43 -3.82 -0.18
C GLY A 10 6.89 -2.73 -1.12
N TYR A 11 6.49 -3.05 -2.36
CA TYR A 11 5.93 -2.08 -3.31
C TYR A 11 4.74 -1.32 -2.72
N LYS A 12 4.70 0.01 -2.92
CA LYS A 12 3.62 0.89 -2.43
C LYS A 12 2.83 1.44 -3.61
N ALA A 13 1.51 1.44 -3.49
CA ALA A 13 0.60 2.03 -4.48
C ALA A 13 -0.51 2.82 -3.80
N THR A 14 -0.75 4.05 -4.25
CA THR A 14 -1.88 4.86 -3.81
C THR A 14 -3.02 4.68 -4.80
N LYS A 15 -4.14 4.11 -4.35
CA LYS A 15 -5.33 3.85 -5.17
C LYS A 15 -6.60 4.07 -4.38
N GLU A 16 -7.73 4.25 -5.05
CA GLU A 16 -9.03 4.35 -4.39
C GLU A 16 -9.44 3.04 -3.69
N SER A 17 -9.05 1.90 -4.25
CA SER A 17 -9.42 0.56 -3.75
C SER A 17 -8.22 -0.37 -3.65
N ARG A 18 -8.33 -1.34 -2.73
CA ARG A 18 -7.32 -2.37 -2.50
C ARG A 18 -7.04 -3.17 -3.77
N PRO A 19 -5.82 -3.16 -4.32
CA PRO A 19 -5.57 -3.85 -5.56
C PRO A 19 -5.35 -5.36 -5.32
N ALA A 20 -5.94 -6.19 -6.17
CA ALA A 20 -5.94 -7.65 -6.00
C ALA A 20 -4.57 -8.31 -6.16
N LYS A 21 -3.70 -7.70 -6.99
CA LYS A 21 -2.34 -8.17 -7.28
C LYS A 21 -1.32 -7.04 -7.18
N CYS A 22 -0.12 -7.35 -6.72
CA CYS A 22 1.00 -6.42 -6.76
C CYS A 22 1.46 -6.19 -8.21
N ASN A 23 1.56 -4.94 -8.65
CA ASN A 23 2.05 -4.59 -9.98
C ASN A 23 3.54 -4.85 -10.19
N TYR A 24 4.30 -5.04 -9.11
CA TYR A 24 5.75 -5.22 -9.17
C TYR A 24 6.15 -6.69 -9.15
N CYS A 25 5.66 -7.46 -8.17
CA CYS A 25 6.02 -8.89 -8.02
C CYS A 25 4.93 -9.86 -8.51
N SER A 26 3.81 -9.35 -9.03
CA SER A 26 2.67 -10.14 -9.55
C SER A 26 2.02 -11.10 -8.53
N LYS A 27 2.38 -11.02 -7.25
CA LYS A 27 1.75 -11.80 -6.18
C LYS A 27 0.36 -11.25 -5.85
N SER A 28 -0.60 -12.15 -5.74
CA SER A 28 -1.98 -11.87 -5.32
C SER A 28 -2.12 -11.91 -3.80
N GLY A 29 -3.09 -11.18 -3.26
CA GLY A 29 -3.46 -11.25 -1.84
C GLY A 29 -2.46 -10.62 -0.85
N GLY A 30 -1.34 -10.09 -1.33
CA GLY A 30 -0.29 -9.52 -0.47
C GLY A 30 -0.40 -8.02 -0.23
N MET A 31 -1.46 -7.35 -0.67
CA MET A 31 -1.57 -5.89 -0.59
C MET A 31 -2.40 -5.48 0.60
N VAL A 32 -1.75 -4.84 1.57
CA VAL A 32 -2.33 -4.38 2.81
C VAL A 32 -2.42 -2.87 2.80
N GLU A 33 -3.52 -2.31 3.30
CA GLU A 33 -3.63 -0.87 3.47
C GLU A 33 -2.68 -0.43 4.58
N ILE A 34 -1.88 0.59 4.29
CA ILE A 34 -1.02 1.24 5.26
C ILE A 34 -1.50 2.68 5.41
N GLN A 35 -1.51 3.17 6.64
CA GLN A 35 -1.74 4.59 6.87
C GLN A 35 -0.58 5.35 6.22
N SER A 36 -0.90 6.28 5.32
CA SER A 36 0.11 7.14 4.70
C SER A 36 0.88 7.86 5.79
N ALA A 37 2.20 7.87 5.68
CA ALA A 37 3.07 8.55 6.63
C ALA A 37 2.79 10.07 6.72
N GLU A 38 2.06 10.64 5.76
CA GLU A 38 1.52 12.00 5.84
C GLU A 38 0.71 12.23 7.13
N LYS A 39 0.00 11.23 7.67
CA LYS A 39 -0.74 11.37 8.93
C LYS A 39 0.15 11.30 10.19
N LEU A 40 1.40 10.83 10.08
CA LEU A 40 2.33 10.70 11.20
C LEU A 40 3.34 11.86 11.30
N LEU A 41 3.38 12.75 10.30
CA LEU A 41 4.29 13.90 10.30
C LEU A 41 3.62 15.22 10.72
N GLU A 42 2.31 15.23 10.97
CA GLU A 42 1.58 16.40 11.51
C GLU A 42 1.54 16.43 13.06
N GLU A 43 2.17 15.47 13.75
CA GLU A 43 2.27 15.41 15.23
C GLU A 43 3.71 15.63 15.75
N VAL A 44 4.47 16.58 15.19
CA VAL A 44 5.73 17.09 15.77
C VAL A 44 5.76 18.60 15.80
#